data_AF-A0A8J3BGK1-F1
#
_entry.id   AF-A0A8J3BGK1-F1
#
_cell.length_a   1.000
_cell.length_b   1.000
_cell.length_c   1.000
_cell.angle_alpha   90.00
_cell.angle_beta   90.00
_cell.angle_gamma   90.00
#
_symmetry.space_group_name_H-M   'P 1'
#
loop_
_entity.id
_entity.type
_entity.pdbx_description
1 polymer ?
#
loop_
_entity_poly.entity_id
_entity_poly.type
_entity_poly.pdbx_seq_one_letter_code
_entity_poly.pdbx_strand_id
1 'polypeptide(L)' 'MQAAISVAVTKKAFEQAYRSLKRGGTLVVVGLPNDELPIPIFDAVLNGITVKGSVVGTGALC' A
#
# COMPACT_ATOMS: atom_id res chain seq x y z
N MET A 1 12.41 4.98 -1.57
CA MET A 1 11.59 5.84 -2.44
C MET A 1 10.75 6.77 -1.57
N GLN A 2 10.45 7.99 -2.02
CA GLN A 2 9.63 8.91 -1.22
C GLN A 2 8.13 8.65 -1.40
N ALA A 3 7.73 8.14 -2.57
CA ALA A 3 6.36 7.71 -2.83
C ALA A 3 6.36 6.48 -3.74
N ALA A 4 5.47 5.53 -3.49
CA ALA A 4 5.25 4.34 -4.33
C ALA A 4 3.75 4.18 -4.60
N ILE A 5 3.41 3.73 -5.81
CA ILE A 5 2.04 3.42 -6.20
C ILE A 5 1.94 1.91 -6.38
N SER A 6 1.06 1.26 -5.62
CA SER A 6 0.74 -0.15 -5.76
C SER A 6 -0.62 -0.30 -6.45
N VAL A 7 -0.56 -0.75 -7.70
CA VAL A 7 -1.72 -1.24 -8.47
C VAL A 7 -1.93 -2.75 -8.28
N ALA A 8 -1.23 -3.36 -7.32
CA ALA A 8 -1.15 -4.79 -7.21
C ALA A 8 -2.41 -5.42 -6.60
N VAL A 9 -2.96 -6.39 -7.30
CA VAL A 9 -3.93 -7.38 -6.80
C VAL A 9 -3.27 -8.56 -6.05
N THR A 10 -1.96 -8.50 -5.80
CA THR A 10 -1.20 -9.56 -5.11
C THR A 10 -0.38 -9.03 -3.94
N LYS A 11 -0.32 -9.82 -2.86
CA LYS A 11 0.42 -9.50 -1.62
C LYS A 11 1.91 -9.22 -1.85
N LYS A 12 2.58 -9.99 -2.72
CA LYS A 12 4.02 -9.85 -2.96
C LYS A 12 4.40 -8.48 -3.53
N ALA A 13 3.64 -7.98 -4.50
CA ALA A 13 3.90 -6.69 -5.10
C ALA A 13 3.61 -5.53 -4.13
N PHE A 14 2.59 -5.67 -3.27
CA PHE A 14 2.37 -4.76 -2.15
C PHE A 14 3.57 -4.71 -1.18
N GLU A 15 4.08 -5.86 -0.75
CA GLU A 15 5.22 -5.93 0.17
C GLU A 15 6.48 -5.33 -0.44
N GLN A 16 6.73 -5.56 -1.73
CA GLN A 16 7.86 -4.95 -2.43
C GLN A 16 7.73 -3.42 -2.50
N ALA A 17 6.52 -2.91 -2.81
CA ALA A 17 6.26 -1.48 -2.82
C ALA A 17 6.46 -0.87 -1.43
N TYR A 18 5.93 -1.49 -0.38
CA TYR A 18 6.10 -1.05 1.01
C TYR A 18 7.58 -1.00 1.42
N ARG A 19 8.34 -2.09 1.18
CA ARG A 19 9.78 -2.16 1.52
C ARG A 19 10.64 -1.20 0.71
N SER A 20 10.14 -0.73 -0.44
CA SER A 20 10.85 0.26 -1.25
C SER A 20 10.81 1.66 -0.63
N LEU A 21 9.92 1.93 0.34
CA LEU A 21 9.73 3.25 0.94
C LEU A 21 10.84 3.58 1.93
N LYS A 22 11.25 4.84 1.92
CA LYS A 22 12.11 5.42 2.97
C LYS A 22 11.23 5.93 4.12
N ARG A 23 11.85 6.26 5.26
CA ARG A 23 11.16 6.95 6.36
C ARG A 23 10.47 8.22 5.86
N GLY A 24 9.23 8.46 6.30
CA GLY A 24 8.36 9.54 5.81
C GLY A 24 7.76 9.27 4.42
N GLY A 25 7.90 8.07 3.88
CA GLY A 25 7.42 7.71 2.55
C GLY A 25 5.90 7.52 2.48
N THR A 26 5.34 7.64 1.27
CA THR A 26 3.90 7.44 1.03
C THR A 26 3.63 6.25 0.10
N LEU A 27 2.77 5.33 0.51
CA LEU A 27 2.21 4.27 -0.33
C LEU A 27 0.80 4.64 -0.79
N VAL A 28 0.54 4.65 -2.09
CA VAL A 28 -0.82 4.79 -2.64
C VAL A 28 -1.29 3.43 -3.15
N VAL A 29 -2.42 2.95 -2.64
CA VAL A 29 -3.01 1.64 -2.96
C VAL A 29 -4.24 1.88 -3.83
N VAL A 30 -4.22 1.35 -5.06
CA VAL A 30 -5.27 1.60 -6.09
C VAL A 30 -6.25 0.43 -6.25
N GLY A 31 -5.98 -0.71 -5.62
CA GLY A 31 -6.87 -1.88 -5.61
C GLY A 31 -6.71 -2.68 -4.33
N LEU A 32 -7.83 -3.24 -3.84
CA LEU A 32 -7.82 -4.16 -2.71
C LEU A 32 -7.81 -5.59 -3.28
N PRO A 33 -6.82 -6.43 -2.93
CA PRO A 33 -6.96 -7.86 -3.17
C PRO A 33 -8.16 -8.42 -2.40
N ASN A 34 -8.71 -9.55 -2.83
CA ASN A 34 -9.73 -10.30 -2.07
C ASN A 34 -9.19 -10.92 -0.77
N ASP A 35 -7.99 -10.53 -0.36
CA ASP A 35 -7.21 -11.09 0.74
C ASP A 35 -6.65 -9.95 1.58
N GLU A 36 -6.22 -10.23 2.80
CA GLU A 36 -5.67 -9.21 3.69
C GLU A 36 -4.31 -8.70 3.19
N LEU A 37 -4.13 -7.37 3.27
CA LEU A 37 -2.84 -6.71 3.07
C LEU A 37 -2.17 -6.48 4.42
N PRO A 38 -1.15 -7.26 4.80
CA PRO A 38 -0.50 -7.08 6.09
C PRO A 38 0.37 -5.81 6.05
N ILE A 39 -0.01 -4.83 6.87
CA ILE A 39 0.80 -3.65 7.16
C ILE A 39 1.38 -3.81 8.56
N PRO A 40 2.72 -3.88 8.72
CA PRO A 40 3.33 -3.95 10.04
C PRO A 40 3.21 -2.60 10.74
N ILE A 41 2.14 -2.40 11.52
CA ILE A 41 1.77 -1.11 12.15
C ILE A 41 2.94 -0.49 12.92
N PHE A 42 3.68 -1.29 13.69
CA PHE A 42 4.81 -0.78 14.49
C PHE A 42 5.91 -0.17 13.62
N ASP A 43 6.27 -0.86 12.53
CA ASP A 43 7.26 -0.39 11.56
C ASP A 43 6.74 0.84 10.80
N ALA A 44 5.47 0.82 10.40
CA ALA A 44 4.84 1.94 9.71
C ALA A 44 4.86 3.22 10.56
N VAL A 45 4.61 3.11 11.88
CA VAL A 45 4.67 4.23 12.81
C VAL A 45 6.10 4.70 13.02
N LEU A 46 7.05 3.81 13.31
CA LEU A 46 8.47 4.19 13.52
C LEU A 46 9.12 4.84 12.30
N ASN A 47 8.72 4.39 11.11
CA ASN A 47 9.19 4.91 9.85
C ASN A 47 8.35 6.08 9.34
N GLY A 48 7.23 6.43 9.99
CA GLY A 48 6.34 7.50 9.54
C GLY A 48 5.78 7.28 8.13
N ILE A 49 5.43 6.04 7.80
CA ILE A 49 4.88 5.68 6.49
C ILE A 49 3.42 6.13 6.41
N THR A 50 3.06 6.82 5.33
CA THR A 50 1.67 7.19 5.03
C THR A 50 1.09 6.21 4.02
N VAL A 51 -0.09 5.65 4.29
CA VAL A 51 -0.80 4.77 3.36
C VAL A 51 -2.10 5.44 2.93
N LYS A 52 -2.31 5.59 1.63
CA LYS A 52 -3.52 6.20 1.04
C LYS A 52 -4.23 5.19 0.16
N GLY A 53 -5.54 5.06 0.35
CA GLY A 53 -6.41 4.34 -0.59
C GLY A 53 -6.85 5.24 -1.74
N SER A 54 -6.89 4.70 -2.95
CA SER A 54 -7.50 5.32 -4.12
C SER A 54 -8.50 4.33 -4.71
N VAL A 55 -9.79 4.60 -4.56
CA VAL A 55 -10.87 3.75 -5.06
C VAL A 55 -11.39 4.40 -6.34
N VAL A 56 -10.99 3.89 -7.49
CA VAL A 56 -11.59 4.22 -8.79
C VAL A 56 -12.18 2.93 -9.37
N GLY A 57 -13.50 2.79 -9.28
CA GLY A 57 -14.32 1.95 -10.17
C GLY A 57 -13.94 0.48 -10.38
N THR A 58 -13.12 -0.15 -9.53
CA THR A 58 -12.73 -1.56 -9.66
C THR A 58 -13.81 -2.47 -9.06
N GLY A 59 -14.97 -2.57 -9.72
CA GLY A 59 -15.92 -3.68 -9.65
C GLY A 59 -16.55 -4.09 -8.30
N ALA A 60 -16.09 -3.58 -7.15
CA ALA A 60 -16.61 -3.92 -5.81
C ALA A 60 -17.70 -2.94 -5.32
N LEU A 61 -18.03 -1.92 -6.13
CA LEU A 61 -18.98 -0.85 -5.81
C LEU A 61 -20.00 -0.58 -6.93
N CYS A 62 -20.19 -1.54 -7.85
CA CYS A 62 -21.35 -1.61 -8.76
C CYS A 62 -22.07 -2.94 -8.55
#